data_AF-A0A1M3K943-F1
#
_entry.id   AF-A0A1M3K943-F1
#
_cell.length_a   1.000
_cell.length_b   1.000
_cell.length_c   1.000
_cell.angle_alpha   90.00
_cell.angle_beta   90.00
_cell.angle_gamma   90.00
#
_symmetry.space_group_name_H-M   'P 1'
#
loop_
_entity.id
_entity.type
_entity.pdbx_description
1 polymer ?
#
loop_
_entity_poly.entity_id
_entity_poly.type
_entity_poly.pdbx_seq_one_letter_code
_entity_poly.pdbx_strand_id
1 'polypeptide(L)'
;MTLLSHSASNIPAVSTTVYDSQSGIKNEFGRLVHAAIINKRFCQKLLKNPLNSIEDGYCGESFHFSPAIKESLRFVRADNIESFCSQLMQIINSHSIAEKALLNYN
;
A
#
# COMPACT_ATOMS: atom_id res chain seq x y z
N MET A 1 -12.19 -54.64 -9.12
CA MET A 1 -12.57 -54.06 -7.82
C MET A 1 -12.58 -52.54 -8.00
N THR A 2 -13.75 -51.96 -8.24
CA THR A 2 -13.93 -50.49 -8.36
C THR A 2 -14.39 -49.96 -7.00
N LEU A 3 -13.79 -48.86 -6.51
CA LEU A 3 -14.42 -47.81 -5.67
C LEU A 3 -13.49 -46.58 -5.71
N LEU A 4 -13.78 -45.58 -6.56
CA LEU A 4 -14.46 -44.30 -6.29
C LEU A 4 -13.91 -43.45 -5.12
N SER A 5 -13.39 -42.27 -5.53
CA SER A 5 -13.47 -40.93 -4.94
C SER A 5 -13.28 -40.74 -3.43
N HIS A 6 -12.35 -39.86 -3.04
CA HIS A 6 -12.63 -38.77 -2.09
C HIS A 6 -11.81 -37.53 -2.47
N SER A 7 -12.53 -36.52 -2.95
CA SER A 7 -12.07 -35.13 -3.06
C SER A 7 -12.16 -34.50 -1.68
N ALA A 8 -11.10 -33.88 -1.19
CA ALA A 8 -11.17 -32.86 -0.14
C ALA A 8 -10.03 -31.86 -0.33
N SER A 9 -10.36 -30.80 -1.08
CA SER A 9 -9.95 -29.41 -0.82
C SER A 9 -8.72 -29.21 0.05
N ASN A 10 -7.54 -29.14 -0.57
CA ASN A 10 -6.41 -28.48 0.06
C ASN A 10 -6.57 -26.97 -0.20
N ILE A 11 -7.20 -26.32 0.78
CA ILE A 11 -7.29 -24.86 0.89
C ILE A 11 -5.87 -24.29 0.65
N PRO A 12 -5.67 -23.30 -0.25
CA PRO A 12 -4.39 -22.63 -0.34
C PRO A 12 -4.15 -21.96 1.02
N ALA A 13 -3.13 -22.47 1.72
CA ALA A 13 -2.69 -21.97 2.99
C ALA A 13 -2.55 -20.45 2.89
N VAL A 14 -3.48 -19.76 3.56
CA VAL A 14 -3.29 -18.52 4.30
C VAL A 14 -1.87 -17.99 4.12
N SER A 15 -1.73 -16.97 3.27
CA SER A 15 -0.53 -16.14 3.22
C SER A 15 -0.45 -15.35 4.52
N THR A 16 -0.10 -16.03 5.62
CA THR A 16 0.48 -15.39 6.80
C THR A 16 1.87 -14.94 6.38
N THR A 17 1.93 -13.88 5.57
CA THR A 17 3.14 -13.08 5.47
C THR A 17 3.36 -12.53 6.87
N VAL A 18 4.44 -12.96 7.50
CA VAL A 18 5.08 -12.23 8.59
C VAL A 18 5.36 -10.84 8.02
N TYR A 19 4.43 -9.91 8.20
CA TYR A 19 4.54 -8.54 7.73
C TYR A 19 5.62 -7.89 8.59
N ASP A 20 6.84 -7.84 8.07
CA ASP A 20 7.78 -6.82 8.51
C ASP A 20 7.11 -5.48 8.18
N SER A 21 6.66 -4.74 9.19
CA SER A 21 5.77 -3.57 9.05
C SER A 21 6.29 -2.53 8.05
N GLN A 22 7.62 -2.45 7.92
CA GLN A 22 8.32 -1.58 6.99
C GLN A 22 8.34 -2.09 5.54
N SER A 23 8.33 -3.41 5.34
CA SER A 23 8.16 -4.00 4.01
C SER A 23 6.71 -3.84 3.54
N GLY A 24 5.74 -3.96 4.44
CA GLY A 24 4.31 -3.83 4.14
C GLY A 24 3.95 -2.45 3.59
N ILE A 25 4.38 -1.38 4.26
CA ILE A 25 4.09 0.00 3.82
C ILE A 25 4.73 0.33 2.46
N LYS A 26 5.98 -0.10 2.23
CA LYS A 26 6.66 0.12 0.95
C LYS A 26 5.97 -0.62 -0.19
N ASN A 27 5.48 -1.83 0.09
CA ASN A 27 4.71 -2.61 -0.88
C ASN A 27 3.39 -1.91 -1.23
N GLU A 28 2.66 -1.37 -0.24
CA GLU A 28 1.43 -0.60 -0.49
C GLU A 28 1.67 0.67 -1.31
N PHE A 29 2.77 1.39 -1.04
CA PHE A 29 3.17 2.51 -1.90
C PHE A 29 3.56 2.07 -3.31
N GLY A 30 4.28 0.96 -3.45
CA GLY A 30 4.61 0.38 -4.74
C GLY A 30 3.36 0.03 -5.55
N ARG A 31 2.36 -0.60 -4.92
CA ARG A 31 1.06 -0.90 -5.53
C ARG A 31 0.34 0.38 -5.98
N LEU A 32 0.31 1.39 -5.11
CA LEU A 32 -0.33 2.68 -5.40
C LEU A 32 0.29 3.38 -6.62
N VAL A 33 1.62 3.48 -6.63
CA VAL A 33 2.36 4.10 -7.74
C VAL A 33 2.22 3.29 -9.02
N HIS A 34 2.29 1.96 -8.93
CA HIS A 34 2.08 1.09 -10.09
C HIS A 34 0.70 1.32 -10.72
N ALA A 35 -0.37 1.35 -9.92
CA ALA A 35 -1.73 1.65 -10.38
C ALA A 35 -1.82 3.01 -11.09
N ALA A 36 -1.15 4.04 -10.55
CA ALA A 36 -1.08 5.36 -11.16
C ALA A 36 -0.31 5.38 -12.49
N ILE A 37 0.77 4.61 -12.61
CA ILE A 37 1.55 4.53 -13.85
C ILE A 37 0.74 3.86 -14.97
N ILE A 38 0.08 2.74 -14.67
CA ILE A 38 -0.65 1.96 -15.69
C ILE A 38 -2.01 2.55 -16.05
N ASN A 39 -2.59 3.39 -15.18
CA ASN A 39 -3.92 3.96 -15.39
C ASN A 39 -3.92 5.48 -15.21
N LYS A 40 -3.91 6.19 -16.34
CA LYS A 40 -3.91 7.66 -16.39
C LYS A 40 -5.10 8.29 -15.65
N ARG A 41 -6.29 7.67 -15.71
CA ARG A 41 -7.48 8.19 -15.02
C ARG A 41 -7.33 8.06 -13.51
N PHE A 42 -6.83 6.93 -13.02
CA PHE A 42 -6.52 6.75 -11.61
C PHE A 42 -5.42 7.73 -11.17
N CYS A 43 -4.37 7.91 -11.96
CA CYS A 43 -3.32 8.91 -11.70
C CYS A 43 -3.89 10.32 -11.53
N GLN A 44 -4.77 10.76 -12.43
CA GLN A 44 -5.41 12.07 -12.32
C GLN A 44 -6.28 12.20 -11.07
N LYS A 45 -7.03 11.15 -10.70
CA LYS A 45 -7.78 11.14 -9.43
C LYS A 45 -6.83 11.22 -8.23
N LEU A 46 -5.75 10.44 -8.25
CA LEU A 46 -4.75 10.36 -7.18
C LEU A 46 -4.05 11.71 -6.95
N LEU A 47 -3.59 12.36 -8.01
CA LEU A 47 -2.92 13.66 -7.93
C LEU A 47 -3.86 14.77 -7.46
N LYS A 48 -5.16 14.69 -7.80
CA LYS A 48 -6.17 15.65 -7.36
C LYS A 48 -6.58 15.45 -5.90
N ASN A 49 -6.78 14.20 -5.48
CA ASN A 49 -7.17 13.86 -4.12
C ASN A 49 -6.60 12.47 -3.76
N PRO A 50 -5.42 12.44 -3.10
CA PRO A 50 -4.77 11.20 -2.73
C PRO A 50 -5.60 10.34 -1.79
N LEU A 51 -6.19 10.95 -0.76
CA LEU A 51 -6.99 10.26 0.25
C LEU A 51 -8.20 9.57 -0.37
N ASN A 52 -9.00 10.31 -1.15
CA ASN A 52 -10.19 9.76 -1.77
C ASN A 52 -9.85 8.61 -2.73
N SER A 53 -8.75 8.75 -3.50
CA SER A 53 -8.32 7.67 -4.42
C SER A 53 -7.84 6.43 -3.69
N ILE A 54 -7.29 6.59 -2.49
CA ILE A 54 -6.85 5.50 -1.62
C ILE A 54 -8.06 4.79 -0.98
N GLU A 55 -9.07 5.55 -0.55
CA GLU A 55 -10.30 5.03 0.05
C GLU A 55 -11.20 4.34 -0.98
N ASP A 56 -11.31 4.90 -2.18
CA ASP A 56 -12.01 4.29 -3.32
C ASP A 56 -11.36 2.96 -3.75
N GLY A 57 -10.05 2.83 -3.53
CA GLY A 57 -9.26 1.70 -4.00
C GLY A 57 -9.05 1.69 -5.53
N TYR A 58 -8.54 0.57 -6.03
CA TYR A 58 -8.27 0.36 -7.45
C TYR A 58 -8.60 -1.07 -7.87
N CYS A 59 -9.40 -1.24 -8.94
CA CYS A 59 -9.77 -2.55 -9.49
C CYS A 59 -10.38 -3.54 -8.48
N GLY A 60 -11.11 -3.05 -7.48
CA GLY A 60 -11.72 -3.88 -6.43
C GLY A 60 -10.78 -4.22 -5.29
N GLU A 61 -9.55 -3.72 -5.30
CA GLU A 61 -8.61 -3.83 -4.19
C GLU A 61 -8.51 -2.51 -3.40
N SER A 62 -8.28 -2.64 -2.10
CA SER A 62 -8.01 -1.52 -1.21
C SER A 62 -6.51 -1.36 -0.94
N PHE A 63 -6.12 -0.14 -0.60
CA PHE A 63 -4.78 0.16 -0.09
C PHE A 63 -4.78 0.20 1.43
N HIS A 64 -3.80 -0.45 2.05
CA HIS A 64 -3.73 -0.67 3.48
C HIS A 64 -2.71 0.27 4.13
N PHE A 65 -3.09 1.54 4.27
CA PHE A 65 -2.28 2.53 4.98
C PHE A 65 -2.81 2.78 6.40
N SER A 66 -1.90 2.99 7.35
CA SER A 66 -2.25 3.41 8.71
C SER A 66 -2.87 4.81 8.71
N PRO A 67 -3.68 5.17 9.72
CA PRO A 67 -4.26 6.51 9.84
C PRO A 67 -3.22 7.64 9.79
N ALA A 68 -2.04 7.44 10.38
CA ALA A 68 -0.95 8.43 10.37
C ALA A 68 -0.41 8.70 8.96
N ILE A 69 -0.28 7.64 8.15
CA ILE A 69 0.17 7.75 6.76
C ILE A 69 -0.91 8.42 5.91
N LYS A 70 -2.18 8.05 6.11
CA LYS A 70 -3.32 8.68 5.44
C LYS A 70 -3.38 10.19 5.72
N GLU A 71 -3.18 10.59 6.97
CA GLU A 71 -3.13 12.00 7.33
C GLU A 71 -1.95 12.71 6.64
N SER A 72 -0.78 12.08 6.57
CA SER A 72 0.37 12.64 5.82
C SER A 72 0.05 12.80 4.33
N LEU A 73 -0.62 11.81 3.73
CA LEU A 73 -1.01 11.81 2.31
C LEU A 73 -2.05 12.88 1.97
N ARG A 74 -2.86 13.30 2.93
CA ARG A 74 -3.81 14.41 2.77
C ARG A 74 -3.14 15.71 2.34
N PHE A 75 -1.90 15.93 2.80
CA PHE A 75 -1.16 17.16 2.55
C PHE A 75 -0.28 17.11 1.31
N VAL A 76 -0.19 15.95 0.65
CA VAL A 76 0.59 15.80 -0.58
C VAL A 76 -0.06 16.60 -1.70
N ARG A 77 0.71 17.50 -2.31
CA ARG A 77 0.30 18.32 -3.45
C ARG A 77 1.23 18.04 -4.61
N ALA A 78 0.75 17.37 -5.65
CA ALA A 78 1.57 17.00 -6.78
C ALA A 78 0.80 17.19 -8.09
N ASP A 79 1.43 17.85 -9.05
CA ASP A 79 0.86 18.07 -10.39
C ASP A 79 1.19 16.93 -11.36
N ASN A 80 2.14 16.07 -10.98
CA ASN A 80 2.57 14.92 -11.77
C ASN A 80 3.05 13.78 -10.86
N ILE A 81 3.17 12.58 -11.44
CA ILE A 81 3.52 11.37 -10.70
C ILE A 81 4.93 11.42 -10.10
N GLU A 82 5.88 12.11 -10.73
CA GLU A 82 7.26 12.23 -10.24
C GLU A 82 7.33 13.05 -8.95
N SER A 83 6.65 14.20 -8.92
CA SER A 83 6.51 15.04 -7.74
C SER A 83 5.78 14.31 -6.61
N PHE A 84 4.76 13.51 -6.96
CA PHE A 84 4.06 12.65 -6.00
C PHE A 84 5.00 11.62 -5.38
N CYS A 85 5.74 10.86 -6.20
CA CYS A 85 6.71 9.88 -5.72
C CYS A 85 7.81 10.50 -4.84
N SER A 86 8.26 11.72 -5.17
CA SER A 86 9.25 12.44 -4.37
C SER A 86 8.72 12.75 -2.96
N GLN A 87 7.47 13.19 -2.85
CA GLN A 87 6.82 13.43 -1.55
C GLN A 87 6.54 12.12 -0.80
N LEU A 88 6.19 11.04 -1.51
CA LEU A 88 6.03 9.72 -0.89
C LEU A 88 7.33 9.25 -0.22
N MET A 89 8.47 9.44 -0.88
CA MET A 89 9.77 9.08 -0.30
C MET A 89 10.06 9.85 1.00
N GLN A 90 9.64 11.11 1.09
CA GLN A 90 9.76 11.88 2.33
C GLN A 90 8.90 11.27 3.44
N ILE A 91 7.64 10.92 3.15
CA ILE A 91 6.73 10.28 4.11
C ILE A 91 7.30 8.94 4.62
N ILE A 92 7.81 8.10 3.72
CA ILE A 92 8.41 6.80 4.05
C ILE A 92 9.64 6.99 4.95
N ASN A 93 10.51 7.94 4.62
CA ASN A 93 11.72 8.21 5.39
C ASN A 93 11.40 8.79 6.77
N SER A 94 10.42 9.71 6.88
CA SER A 94 10.00 10.27 8.16
C SER A 94 9.39 9.21 9.09
N HIS A 95 8.59 8.28 8.56
CA HIS A 95 8.05 7.16 9.35
C HIS A 95 9.14 6.17 9.80
N SER A 96 10.12 5.89 8.94
CA SER A 96 11.27 5.03 9.26
C SER A 96 12.14 5.62 10.39
N ILE A 97 12.34 6.94 10.41
CA ILE A 97 13.12 7.61 11.45
C ILE A 97 12.39 7.59 12.81
N ALA A 98 11.08 7.83 12.82
CA ALA A 98 10.29 7.86 14.05
C ALA A 98 10.27 6.50 14.77
N GLU A 99 10.11 5.38 14.04
CA GLU A 99 10.13 4.05 14.65
C GLU A 99 11.52 3.65 15.15
N LYS A 100 12.59 3.99 14.39
CA LYS A 100 13.97 3.71 14.82
C LYS A 100 14.37 4.50 16.07
N ALA A 101 13.90 5.74 16.21
CA ALA A 101 14.19 6.56 17.38
C ALA A 101 13.58 5.98 18.68
N LEU A 102 12.41 5.35 18.61
CA LEU A 102 11.76 4.74 19.78
C LEU A 102 12.44 3.43 20.23
N LEU A 103 13.07 2.69 19.32
CA LEU A 103 13.79 1.45 19.65
C LEU A 103 15.19 1.69 20.23
N ASN A 104 15.77 2.88 20.02
CA ASN A 104 17.12 3.22 20.47
C ASN A 104 17.18 3.81 21.89
N TYR A 105 16.07 3.76 22.64
CA TYR A 105 15.91 4.32 23.99
C TYR A 105 15.69 3.26 25.09
N ASN A 106 16.22 2.04 24.91
CA ASN A 106 16.30 1.00 25.95
C ASN A 106 17.74 0.57 26.19
#